data_AF-A0A2H5Q5A5-F1
#
_entry.id   AF-A0A2H5Q5A5-F1
#
_cell.length_a   1.000
_cell.length_b   1.000
_cell.length_c   1.000
_cell.angle_alpha   90.00
_cell.angle_beta   90.00
_cell.angle_gamma   90.00
#
_symmetry.space_group_name_H-M   'P 1'
#
loop_
_entity.id
_entity.type
_entity.pdbx_description
1 polymer ?
#
loop_
_entity_poly.entity_id
_entity_poly.type
_entity_poly.pdbx_seq_one_letter_code
_entity_poly.pdbx_strand_id
1 'polypeptide(L)'
;MDYHDDQLSSKNHDLVVKTLEYEFAGETLNPYDLSGMPSPRLFHIHLPYNALPESIKNSECKIVYITRNPSDNMVSGWHYFNKILRQNNQDPYPFEKAYNIFVLGFILMDHFLIMFVSEAA
;
A
#
# COMPACT_ATOMS: atom_id res chain seq x y z
N MET A 1 22.05 19.37 -7.06
CA MET A 1 20.92 18.61 -6.52
C MET A 1 20.98 18.80 -5.01
N ASP A 2 20.13 19.67 -4.49
CA ASP A 2 20.15 20.07 -3.09
C ASP A 2 19.34 19.04 -2.28
N TYR A 3 19.99 18.41 -1.30
CA TYR A 3 19.48 17.24 -0.54
C TYR A 3 18.58 17.65 0.63
N HIS A 4 18.13 18.92 0.67
CA HIS A 4 17.69 19.57 1.90
C HIS A 4 16.19 19.53 2.22
N ASP A 5 15.36 18.80 1.46
CA ASP A 5 13.93 18.69 1.77
C ASP A 5 13.34 17.33 1.39
N ASP A 6 13.93 16.24 1.90
CA ASP A 6 13.34 14.90 1.75
C ASP A 6 12.12 14.77 2.66
N GLN A 7 10.93 14.91 2.09
CA GLN A 7 9.66 14.82 2.82
C GLN A 7 9.46 13.46 3.49
N LEU A 8 10.10 12.40 3.00
CA LEU A 8 10.07 11.07 3.63
C LEU A 8 10.86 11.01 4.94
N SER A 9 11.79 11.93 5.15
CA SER A 9 12.60 12.03 6.35
C SER A 9 11.95 12.91 7.44
N SER A 10 11.08 13.85 7.05
CA SER A 10 10.52 14.87 7.94
C SER A 10 9.05 14.67 8.28
N LYS A 11 8.29 13.93 7.48
CA LYS A 11 6.85 13.70 7.67
C LYS A 11 6.53 12.22 7.83
N ASN A 12 5.41 11.93 8.49
CA ASN A 12 4.89 10.56 8.57
C ASN A 12 4.58 10.05 7.15
N HIS A 13 5.03 8.82 6.84
CA HIS A 13 4.90 8.21 5.51
C HIS A 13 3.44 8.12 5.07
N ASP A 14 2.50 7.96 5.99
CA ASP A 14 1.06 7.92 5.70
C ASP A 14 0.52 9.27 5.16
N LEU A 15 1.24 10.37 5.40
CA LEU A 15 0.89 11.71 4.91
C LEU A 15 1.60 12.06 3.59
N VAL A 16 2.63 11.30 3.23
CA VAL A 16 3.49 11.57 2.07
C VAL A 16 3.22 10.58 0.95
N VAL A 17 2.92 9.32 1.28
CA VAL A 17 2.69 8.23 0.33
C VAL A 17 1.23 7.83 0.37
N LYS A 18 0.50 8.18 -0.68
CA LYS A 18 -0.93 7.91 -0.80
C LYS A 18 -1.20 6.46 -1.16
N THR A 19 -2.16 5.81 -0.47
CA THR A 19 -2.63 4.46 -0.79
C THR A 19 -3.68 4.54 -1.90
N LEU A 20 -3.36 4.03 -3.08
CA LEU A 20 -4.24 4.14 -4.25
C LEU A 20 -5.57 3.38 -4.08
N GLU A 21 -5.57 2.30 -3.29
CA GLU A 21 -6.73 1.41 -3.11
C GLU A 21 -7.87 2.03 -2.28
N TYR A 22 -7.52 2.90 -1.33
CA TYR A 22 -8.47 3.48 -0.38
C TYR A 22 -8.88 4.90 -0.75
N GLU A 23 -7.96 5.73 -1.27
CA GLU A 23 -8.27 7.14 -1.57
C GLU A 23 -9.15 7.32 -2.81
N PHE A 24 -9.11 6.39 -3.76
CA PHE A 24 -9.78 6.59 -5.04
C PHE A 24 -11.07 5.77 -5.23
N ALA A 25 -11.38 4.86 -4.31
CA ALA A 25 -12.62 4.09 -4.32
C ALA A 25 -13.87 4.94 -3.93
N GLY A 26 -13.66 6.16 -3.41
CA GLY A 26 -14.72 6.98 -2.82
C GLY A 26 -15.46 7.93 -3.77
N GLU A 27 -14.80 8.60 -4.72
CA GLU A 27 -15.39 9.81 -5.32
C GLU A 27 -15.08 10.10 -6.81
N THR A 28 -14.34 9.25 -7.54
CA THR A 28 -14.01 9.54 -8.96
C THR A 28 -14.44 8.43 -9.92
N LEU A 29 -14.94 8.84 -11.09
CA LEU A 29 -15.31 7.98 -12.23
C LEU A 29 -14.11 7.18 -12.80
N ASN A 30 -12.89 7.45 -12.33
CA ASN A 30 -11.71 6.66 -12.62
C ASN A 30 -10.69 6.80 -11.47
N PRO A 31 -10.49 5.77 -10.63
CA PRO A 31 -9.58 5.81 -9.50
C PRO A 31 -8.09 5.96 -9.87
N TYR A 32 -7.78 6.04 -11.17
CA TYR A 32 -6.44 6.14 -11.72
C TYR A 32 -6.19 7.47 -12.44
N ASP A 33 -7.10 8.46 -12.32
CA ASP A 33 -6.88 9.80 -12.86
C ASP A 33 -5.95 10.61 -11.96
N LEU A 34 -4.67 10.64 -12.32
CA LEU A 34 -3.60 11.32 -11.58
C LEU A 34 -3.27 12.71 -12.15
N SER A 35 -4.08 13.23 -13.09
CA SER A 35 -3.81 14.46 -13.85
C SER A 35 -3.72 15.72 -13.00
N GLY A 36 -4.42 15.77 -11.86
CA GLY A 36 -4.43 16.92 -10.95
C GLY A 36 -3.26 17.00 -9.95
N MET A 37 -2.36 16.01 -9.91
CA MET A 37 -1.30 15.94 -8.89
C MET A 37 0.06 16.43 -9.40
N PRO A 38 0.78 17.27 -8.62
CA PRO A 38 2.11 17.77 -8.99
C PRO A 38 3.15 16.65 -8.95
N SER A 39 4.15 16.72 -9.84
CA SER A 39 5.26 15.76 -9.90
C SER A 39 6.47 16.21 -9.06
N PRO A 40 7.27 15.27 -8.51
CA PRO A 40 7.12 13.80 -8.60
C PRO A 40 5.97 13.27 -7.74
N ARG A 41 5.25 12.27 -8.26
CA ARG A 41 4.13 11.64 -7.54
C ARG A 41 4.58 10.32 -6.93
N LEU A 42 4.26 10.12 -5.66
CA LEU A 42 4.60 8.93 -4.88
C LEU A 42 3.31 8.26 -4.38
N PHE A 43 3.07 7.03 -4.83
CA PHE A 43 1.91 6.24 -4.42
C PHE A 43 2.35 4.86 -3.96
N HIS A 44 1.53 4.21 -3.15
CA HIS A 44 1.66 2.79 -2.89
C HIS A 44 0.34 2.04 -3.10
N ILE A 45 0.46 0.76 -3.43
CA ILE A 45 -0.65 -0.16 -3.65
C ILE A 45 -0.27 -1.56 -3.16
N HIS A 46 -1.25 -2.34 -2.71
CA HIS A 46 -1.13 -3.74 -2.30
C HIS A 46 -1.67 -4.72 -3.38
N LEU A 47 -2.00 -4.22 -4.57
CA LEU A 47 -2.44 -5.03 -5.70
C LEU A 47 -1.27 -5.81 -6.30
N PRO A 48 -1.49 -7.06 -6.76
CA PRO A 48 -0.50 -7.78 -7.52
C PRO A 48 -0.21 -7.04 -8.83
N TYR A 49 1.04 -7.10 -9.32
CA TYR A 49 1.47 -6.46 -10.56
C TYR A 49 0.53 -6.72 -11.75
N ASN A 50 0.01 -7.93 -11.86
CA ASN A 50 -0.90 -8.33 -12.94
C ASN A 50 -2.23 -7.56 -12.92
N ALA A 51 -2.72 -7.17 -11.74
CA ALA A 51 -3.95 -6.40 -11.58
C ALA A 51 -3.77 -4.89 -11.83
N LEU A 52 -2.53 -4.42 -12.06
CA LEU A 52 -2.28 -3.02 -12.37
C LEU A 52 -2.87 -2.64 -13.75
N PRO A 53 -3.40 -1.42 -13.88
CA PRO A 53 -3.80 -0.85 -15.17
C PRO A 53 -2.65 -0.84 -16.18
N GLU A 54 -2.98 -1.10 -17.43
CA GLU A 54 -2.02 -1.10 -18.54
C GLU A 54 -1.40 0.29 -18.77
N SER A 55 -2.13 1.35 -18.41
CA SER A 55 -1.62 2.74 -18.42
C SER A 55 -0.43 2.95 -17.48
N ILE A 56 -0.41 2.26 -16.33
CA ILE A 56 0.68 2.35 -15.36
C ILE A 56 1.86 1.50 -15.84
N LYS A 57 1.59 0.25 -16.28
CA LYS A 57 2.61 -0.69 -16.78
C LYS A 57 3.40 -0.13 -17.96
N ASN A 58 2.74 0.63 -18.85
CA ASN A 58 3.36 1.22 -20.04
C ASN A 58 3.77 2.69 -19.88
N SER A 59 3.68 3.25 -18.67
CA SER A 59 4.14 4.62 -18.41
C SER A 59 5.64 4.66 -18.11
N GLU A 60 6.22 5.86 -18.13
CA GLU A 60 7.59 6.10 -17.67
C GLU A 60 7.73 6.09 -16.14
N CYS A 61 6.69 5.66 -15.39
CA CYS A 61 6.77 5.56 -13.95
C CYS A 61 7.73 4.44 -13.51
N LYS A 62 8.43 4.67 -12.41
CA LYS A 62 9.29 3.68 -11.77
C LYS A 62 8.47 2.90 -10.76
N ILE A 63 8.54 1.58 -10.85
CA ILE A 63 7.83 0.66 -9.97
C ILE A 63 8.85 0.04 -9.01
N VAL A 64 8.68 0.27 -7.71
CA VAL A 64 9.50 -0.32 -6.65
C VAL A 64 8.66 -1.33 -5.88
N TYR A 65 9.10 -2.59 -5.89
CA TYR A 65 8.42 -3.68 -5.22
C TYR A 65 9.15 -4.06 -3.93
N ILE A 66 8.44 -4.00 -2.80
CA ILE A 66 9.01 -4.31 -1.49
C ILE A 66 8.45 -5.65 -1.01
N THR A 67 9.37 -6.55 -0.65
CA THR A 67 9.04 -7.86 -0.07
C THR A 67 9.58 -7.96 1.34
N ARG A 68 8.94 -8.81 2.14
CA ARG A 68 9.35 -9.16 3.49
C ARG A 68 9.10 -10.65 3.70
N ASN A 69 9.77 -11.22 4.70
CA ASN A 69 9.57 -12.62 5.04
C ASN A 69 8.07 -12.89 5.31
N PRO A 70 7.46 -13.92 4.69
CA PRO A 70 6.05 -14.24 4.87
C PRO A 70 5.63 -14.39 6.35
N SER A 71 6.49 -14.96 7.19
CA SER A 71 6.21 -15.09 8.62
C SER A 71 6.15 -13.74 9.34
N ASP A 72 7.02 -12.81 8.97
CA ASP A 72 7.01 -11.47 9.54
C ASP A 72 5.82 -10.64 9.06
N ASN A 73 5.42 -10.80 7.80
CA ASN A 73 4.19 -10.23 7.25
C ASN A 73 2.96 -10.74 8.01
N MET A 74 2.85 -12.05 8.18
CA MET A 74 1.75 -12.67 8.93
C MET A 74 1.58 -12.06 10.33
N VAL A 75 2.67 -11.96 11.09
CA VAL A 75 2.66 -11.38 12.44
C VAL A 75 2.30 -9.89 12.39
N SER A 76 2.88 -9.14 11.45
CA SER A 76 2.61 -7.70 11.27
C SER A 76 1.15 -7.43 10.94
N GLY A 77 0.60 -8.13 9.95
CA GLY A 77 -0.81 -8.05 9.55
C GLY A 77 -1.74 -8.42 10.70
N TRP A 78 -1.44 -9.48 11.46
CA TRP A 78 -2.24 -9.86 12.63
C TRP A 78 -2.33 -8.73 13.66
N HIS A 79 -1.20 -8.09 13.99
CA HIS A 79 -1.21 -6.94 14.90
C HIS A 79 -1.94 -5.74 14.31
N TYR A 80 -1.73 -5.45 13.03
CA TYR A 80 -2.37 -4.33 12.34
C TYR A 80 -3.90 -4.46 12.36
N PHE A 81 -4.45 -5.58 11.88
CA PHE A 81 -5.90 -5.80 11.85
C PHE A 81 -6.54 -5.81 13.24
N ASN A 82 -5.85 -6.36 14.24
CA ASN A 82 -6.31 -6.30 15.63
C ASN A 82 -6.27 -4.88 16.22
N LYS A 83 -5.46 -3.97 15.67
CA LYS A 83 -5.44 -2.57 16.09
C LYS A 83 -6.56 -1.77 15.41
N ILE A 84 -6.81 -2.03 14.12
CA ILE A 84 -7.73 -1.21 13.32
C ILE A 84 -9.19 -1.70 13.31
N LEU A 85 -9.44 -3.02 13.37
CA LEU A 85 -10.79 -3.60 13.26
C LEU A 85 -11.41 -3.93 14.63
N ARG A 86 -10.58 -4.05 15.67
CA ARG A 86 -11.03 -4.47 16.99
C ARG A 86 -11.77 -3.33 17.69
N GLN A 87 -12.99 -3.61 18.12
CA GLN A 87 -13.76 -2.69 18.94
C GLN A 87 -13.32 -2.76 20.41
N ASN A 88 -13.55 -1.68 21.16
CA ASN A 88 -13.27 -1.67 22.59
C ASN A 88 -14.06 -2.81 23.27
N ASN A 89 -13.37 -3.62 24.09
CA ASN A 89 -13.87 -4.80 24.81
C ASN A 89 -13.98 -6.11 24.00
N GLN A 90 -13.42 -6.20 22.80
CA GLN A 90 -13.26 -7.48 22.10
C GLN A 90 -11.88 -8.08 22.34
N ASP A 91 -11.83 -9.40 22.52
CA ASP A 91 -10.57 -10.13 22.50
C ASP A 91 -9.92 -10.04 21.11
N PRO A 92 -8.58 -10.05 21.02
CA PRO A 92 -7.89 -10.14 19.74
C PRO A 92 -8.36 -11.36 18.93
N TYR A 93 -8.38 -11.22 17.60
CA TYR A 93 -8.60 -12.33 16.70
C TYR A 93 -7.57 -13.44 16.98
N PRO A 94 -7.97 -14.72 17.16
CA PRO A 94 -7.03 -15.77 17.53
C PRO A 94 -5.90 -15.93 16.50
N PHE A 95 -4.65 -15.90 16.97
CA PHE A 95 -3.47 -16.00 16.11
C PHE A 95 -3.47 -17.26 15.25
N GLU A 96 -3.77 -18.43 15.85
CA GLU A 96 -3.86 -19.71 15.13
C GLU A 96 -4.84 -19.68 13.95
N LYS A 97 -5.98 -18.99 14.11
CA LYS A 97 -6.94 -18.84 13.01
C LYS A 97 -6.38 -17.94 11.90
N ALA A 98 -5.71 -16.85 12.26
CA ALA A 98 -5.09 -15.96 11.29
C ALA A 98 -3.95 -16.66 10.54
N TYR A 99 -3.14 -17.47 11.24
CA TYR A 99 -2.10 -18.28 10.65
C TYR A 99 -2.66 -19.30 9.65
N ASN A 100 -3.73 -20.03 10.02
CA ASN A 100 -4.35 -20.98 9.09
C ASN A 100 -4.91 -20.29 7.84
N ILE A 101 -5.57 -19.13 8.00
CA ILE A 101 -6.05 -18.31 6.89
C ILE A 101 -4.89 -17.83 6.00
N PHE A 102 -3.78 -17.42 6.62
CA PHE A 102 -2.55 -17.01 5.93
C PHE A 102 -1.96 -18.14 5.09
N VAL A 103 -1.84 -19.34 5.66
CA VAL A 103 -1.32 -20.54 4.98
C VAL A 103 -2.25 -20.97 3.83
N LEU A 104 -3.56 -20.75 3.94
CA LEU A 104 -4.53 -20.99 2.87
C LEU A 104 -4.48 -19.95 1.73
N GLY A 105 -3.63 -18.92 1.85
CA GLY A 105 -3.46 -17.89 0.82
C GLY A 105 -4.48 -16.75 0.88
N PHE A 106 -5.33 -16.71 1.91
CA PHE A 106 -6.33 -15.65 2.08
C PHE A 106 -5.75 -14.54 2.95
N ILE A 107 -5.01 -13.59 2.37
CA ILE A 107 -4.49 -12.44 3.13
C ILE A 107 -4.96 -11.17 2.45
N LEU A 108 -5.80 -10.43 3.16
CA LEU A 108 -6.12 -9.05 2.83
C LEU A 108 -4.87 -8.20 3.09
N MET A 109 -4.37 -7.54 2.04
CA MET A 109 -3.53 -6.33 2.14
C MET A 109 -2.10 -6.48 2.69
N ASP A 110 -1.46 -7.65 2.58
CA ASP A 110 -0.03 -7.77 2.95
C ASP A 110 0.84 -8.56 1.96
N HIS A 111 0.27 -8.90 0.80
CA HIS A 111 1.07 -9.37 -0.33
C HIS A 111 1.43 -8.18 -1.21
N PHE A 112 2.51 -7.53 -0.77
CA PHE A 112 3.42 -6.72 -1.58
C PHE A 112 3.02 -5.27 -1.82
N LEU A 113 3.73 -4.40 -1.11
CA LEU A 113 3.73 -2.97 -1.37
C LEU A 113 4.43 -2.70 -2.71
N ILE A 114 3.66 -2.29 -3.71
CA ILE A 114 4.17 -1.69 -4.94
C ILE A 114 4.13 -0.18 -4.76
N MET A 115 5.28 0.46 -4.81
CA MET A 115 5.42 1.91 -4.79
C MET A 115 5.65 2.43 -6.21
N PHE A 116 4.88 3.44 -6.62
CA PHE A 116 5.05 4.14 -7.89
C PHE A 116 5.75 5.47 -7.65
N VAL A 117 6.82 5.70 -8.40
CA VAL A 117 7.43 7.02 -8.55
C VAL A 117 7.19 7.46 -9.99
N SER A 118 6.20 8.32 -10.21
CA SER A 118 5.99 8.92 -11.53
C SER A 118 6.75 10.25 -11.59
N GLU A 119 7.76 10.27 -12.46
CA GLU A 119 8.27 11.51 -13.06
C GLU A 119 7.29 11.89 -14.19
N ALA A 120 6.98 13.19 -14.35
CA ALA A 120 6.16 13.64 -15.46
C ALA A 120 6.97 13.59 -16.77
N ALA A 121 6.30 13.19 -17.85
CA ALA A 121 6.65 13.59 -19.21
C ALA A 121 5.99 14.94 -19.52
#